data_AF-A0A9R0SPB5-F1
#
_entry.id   AF-A0A9R0SPB5-F1
#
_cell.length_a   1.000
_cell.length_b   1.000
_cell.length_c   1.000
_cell.angle_alpha   90.00
_cell.angle_beta   90.00
_cell.angle_gamma   90.00
#
_symmetry.space_group_name_H-M   'P 1'
#
loop_
_entity.id
_entity.type
_entity.pdbx_description
1 polymer ?
#
loop_
_entity_poly.entity_id
_entity_poly.type
_entity_poly.pdbx_seq_one_letter_code
_entity_poly.pdbx_strand_id
1 'polypeptide(L)'
;MASLDPSLAAAARPRLAAPPPSSAGALLLPRSGALLTRGRRRSGRFSCRAGSAASEITKEKNRADPSNSGSVLLRVSLEHQVKYGEHVGIIGSAKELGAWKQHVELDWTADGWVCQLELPGEAAVEFKFVIVSKGGNEKKWEGGDNRTIQLPKGGTLDIVCNWDKTEEPLGPSGTSKVDRAPKHVVPQTAGDVSAANVAPGTDSSSFGGQWQGSEAVFMRSNEHGNKSSDRKWDTAGLGGMALKLVEGDKSSKNWWQKLDLVRRLVSESADDQSRLEALICSAIYLKWIYTGQISCSEDGGHYRPNKHAEISRQIFREIEKMYYTKGISPEDVLVIRKIHPCLPSFKSEFTATVPLTRIRDIAHRNDIPHELKQEIKHTIQNKLHRSAGPEDLVATEAMLTRITKNPGEYDGAFVEQFQIFYSELKDFFNAGSLFEQLESIKESLNDSGLEALSSFVKTKQSLDQVDAANIQVVMKTLQSLSSLRSVLMKGLESGLRNDATDAGIAMRQKVAPL
;
A
#
# COMPACT_ATOMS: atom_id res chain seq x y z
N MET A 1 -48.80 -39.77 -7.77
CA MET A 1 -49.13 -38.74 -8.77
C MET A 1 -50.22 -37.86 -8.17
N ALA A 2 -49.90 -36.58 -7.92
CA ALA A 2 -50.76 -35.43 -7.58
C ALA A 2 -51.70 -35.55 -6.34
N SER A 3 -52.02 -34.51 -5.57
CA SER A 3 -51.44 -33.20 -5.24
C SER A 3 -52.45 -32.48 -4.32
N LEU A 4 -51.94 -31.58 -3.46
CA LEU A 4 -52.53 -30.34 -2.93
C LEU A 4 -53.39 -30.32 -1.64
N ASP A 5 -52.77 -29.64 -0.65
CA ASP A 5 -53.21 -28.58 0.28
C ASP A 5 -54.37 -28.73 1.29
N PRO A 6 -54.16 -28.18 2.50
CA PRO A 6 -55.14 -27.23 3.03
C PRO A 6 -54.61 -26.03 3.87
N SER A 7 -55.45 -24.98 3.92
CA SER A 7 -55.83 -24.15 5.11
C SER A 7 -54.96 -22.93 5.48
N LEU A 8 -55.35 -21.66 5.26
CA LEU A 8 -56.43 -20.82 5.82
C LEU A 8 -56.44 -20.62 7.36
N ALA A 9 -56.23 -19.35 7.78
CA ALA A 9 -57.20 -18.49 8.48
C ALA A 9 -56.65 -17.70 9.70
N ALA A 10 -57.09 -16.44 9.75
CA ALA A 10 -56.72 -15.35 10.66
C ALA A 10 -57.59 -15.28 11.94
N ALA A 11 -57.13 -14.57 12.98
CA ALA A 11 -57.96 -13.64 13.78
C ALA A 11 -57.19 -12.89 14.90
N ALA A 12 -57.38 -11.56 14.91
CA ALA A 12 -57.67 -10.62 16.02
C ALA A 12 -56.82 -10.52 17.32
N ARG A 13 -56.47 -9.26 17.63
CA ARG A 13 -55.94 -8.71 18.90
C ARG A 13 -57.04 -8.44 19.95
N PRO A 14 -56.65 -8.26 21.22
CA PRO A 14 -57.15 -7.15 22.03
C PRO A 14 -56.04 -6.31 22.73
N ARG A 15 -56.39 -5.07 23.09
CA ARG A 15 -55.60 -4.07 23.85
C ARG A 15 -55.68 -4.32 25.36
N LEU A 16 -54.63 -3.99 26.13
CA LEU A 16 -54.57 -2.94 27.17
C LEU A 16 -53.40 -3.10 28.16
N ALA A 17 -52.98 -1.93 28.67
CA ALA A 17 -52.36 -1.64 29.97
C ALA A 17 -50.82 -1.69 30.14
N ALA A 18 -50.25 -0.50 30.34
CA ALA A 18 -48.99 -0.25 31.03
C ALA A 18 -49.19 -0.26 32.57
N PRO A 19 -48.12 -0.52 33.35
CA PRO A 19 -47.82 0.32 34.52
C PRO A 19 -46.27 0.46 34.74
N PRO A 20 -45.75 1.02 35.86
CA PRO A 20 -45.45 2.44 36.08
C PRO A 20 -43.96 2.71 36.46
N PRO A 21 -43.55 3.98 36.73
CA PRO A 21 -42.18 4.35 37.12
C PRO A 21 -41.99 4.48 38.65
N SER A 22 -40.76 4.37 39.15
CA SER A 22 -40.36 4.65 40.55
C SER A 22 -38.89 5.10 40.55
N SER A 23 -38.54 6.39 40.65
CA SER A 23 -38.46 7.29 41.82
C SER A 23 -37.30 7.02 42.80
N ALA A 24 -36.31 7.93 42.73
CA ALA A 24 -35.58 8.61 43.81
C ALA A 24 -34.97 7.82 44.99
N GLY A 25 -33.65 7.98 45.13
CA GLY A 25 -32.91 7.81 46.38
C GLY A 25 -31.66 8.71 46.36
N ALA A 26 -31.66 9.76 47.17
CA ALA A 26 -30.55 10.68 47.41
C ALA A 26 -29.72 10.25 48.64
N LEU A 27 -28.58 10.94 48.86
CA LEU A 27 -27.73 11.00 50.08
C LEU A 27 -26.71 9.85 50.21
N LEU A 28 -25.41 10.00 50.46
CA LEU A 28 -24.59 11.01 51.17
C LEU A 28 -23.10 10.95 50.76
N LEU A 29 -22.41 12.07 50.92
CA LEU A 29 -20.94 12.22 51.01
C LEU A 29 -20.34 11.35 52.14
N PRO A 30 -19.02 11.09 52.11
CA PRO A 30 -18.17 11.91 52.98
C PRO A 30 -16.94 12.51 52.30
N ARG A 31 -16.58 13.64 52.88
CA ARG A 31 -15.41 14.49 52.63
C ARG A 31 -14.19 13.98 53.41
N SER A 32 -13.03 14.25 52.82
CA SER A 32 -11.75 14.65 53.43
C SER A 32 -10.85 13.59 54.07
N GLY A 33 -9.63 13.54 53.52
CA GLY A 33 -8.44 12.96 54.13
C GLY A 33 -7.20 13.30 53.30
N ALA A 34 -6.73 14.53 53.41
CA ALA A 34 -5.48 14.99 52.80
C ALA A 34 -4.27 14.32 53.47
N LEU A 35 -3.36 13.75 52.68
CA LEU A 35 -1.97 13.57 53.11
C LEU A 35 -1.04 14.08 52.01
N LEU A 36 -0.40 15.21 52.31
CA LEU A 36 0.72 15.78 51.58
C LEU A 36 1.92 14.85 51.70
N THR A 37 2.42 14.31 50.58
CA THR A 37 3.81 13.85 50.51
C THR A 37 4.51 14.49 49.32
N ARG A 38 5.63 15.12 49.67
CA ARG A 38 6.43 16.05 48.88
C ARG A 38 7.46 15.21 48.10
N GLY A 39 7.15 14.90 46.85
CA GLY A 39 8.00 14.11 45.94
C GLY A 39 8.69 14.96 44.88
N ARG A 40 9.92 15.38 45.19
CA ARG A 40 10.98 16.01 44.37
C ARG A 40 10.84 15.88 42.83
N ARG A 41 10.62 17.00 42.15
CA ARG A 41 10.86 17.19 40.70
C ARG A 41 12.35 17.00 40.38
N ARG A 42 12.71 16.08 39.49
CA ARG A 42 13.99 16.08 38.78
C ARG A 42 13.74 16.56 37.34
N SER A 43 14.09 17.82 37.11
CA SER A 43 14.24 18.42 35.79
C SER A 43 15.62 18.03 35.24
N GLY A 44 15.65 17.16 34.23
CA GLY A 44 16.85 16.85 33.46
C GLY A 44 16.87 17.73 32.21
N ARG A 45 17.53 18.89 32.30
CA ARG A 45 17.96 19.69 31.15
C ARG A 45 19.14 18.98 30.49
N PHE A 46 18.96 18.46 29.27
CA PHE A 46 20.08 18.19 28.38
C PHE A 46 20.33 19.45 27.53
N SER A 47 21.50 20.05 27.74
CA SER A 47 22.03 21.18 26.97
C SER A 47 23.26 20.67 26.24
N CYS A 48 23.20 20.61 24.91
CA CYS A 48 24.35 20.34 24.06
C CYS A 48 24.76 21.66 23.41
N ARG A 49 25.86 22.23 23.91
CA ARG A 49 26.48 23.46 23.43
C ARG A 49 27.42 23.11 22.28
N ALA A 50 27.21 23.77 21.13
CA ALA A 50 28.13 23.75 20.00
C ALA A 50 29.48 24.37 20.40
N GLY A 51 30.58 23.71 20.05
CA GLY A 51 31.94 24.21 20.18
C GLY A 51 32.64 24.14 18.83
N SER A 52 32.82 25.29 18.19
CA SER A 52 33.76 25.48 17.09
C SER A 52 35.19 25.47 17.63
N ALA A 53 36.08 24.75 16.96
CA ALA A 53 37.52 24.96 17.07
C ALA A 53 38.15 24.81 15.69
N ALA A 54 38.64 25.93 15.16
CA ALA A 54 39.53 26.00 14.02
C ALA A 54 40.97 25.68 14.45
N SER A 55 41.75 25.03 13.61
CA SER A 55 43.22 25.10 13.64
C SER A 55 43.82 24.78 12.28
N GLU A 56 44.24 25.86 11.64
CA GLU A 56 45.52 26.12 10.99
C GLU A 56 46.24 25.06 10.14
N ILE A 57 46.54 25.56 8.94
CA ILE A 57 47.40 25.07 7.87
C ILE A 57 48.87 25.13 8.31
N THR A 58 49.62 24.05 8.08
CA THR A 58 51.09 24.09 7.91
C THR A 58 51.49 23.38 6.63
N LYS A 59 52.42 24.02 5.89
CA LYS A 59 52.86 23.67 4.53
C LYS A 59 54.04 22.68 4.50
N GLU A 60 53.94 21.77 3.52
CA GLU A 60 54.96 21.25 2.58
C GLU A 60 56.18 20.45 3.06
N LYS A 61 56.31 19.23 2.52
CA LYS A 61 57.45 18.92 1.62
C LYS A 61 57.15 17.77 0.64
N ASN A 62 57.35 18.07 -0.65
CA ASN A 62 57.22 17.20 -1.82
C ASN A 62 58.13 15.95 -1.79
N ARG A 63 57.57 14.82 -2.21
CA ARG A 63 58.23 13.84 -3.10
C ARG A 63 57.24 13.46 -4.20
N ALA A 64 57.71 13.49 -5.45
CA ALA A 64 56.93 13.41 -6.66
C ALA A 64 56.44 11.99 -7.02
N ASP A 65 55.24 11.99 -7.60
CA ASP A 65 54.39 11.02 -8.32
C ASP A 65 54.92 9.64 -8.75
N PRO A 66 53.97 8.69 -8.91
CA PRO A 66 53.49 8.44 -10.27
C PRO A 66 51.95 8.49 -10.40
N SER A 67 51.54 9.07 -11.54
CA SER A 67 50.24 8.97 -12.22
C SER A 67 49.00 9.52 -11.49
N ASN A 68 48.53 10.66 -12.01
CA ASN A 68 47.19 11.19 -11.84
C ASN A 68 46.16 10.23 -12.48
N SER A 69 45.86 9.11 -11.83
CA SER A 69 44.76 8.22 -12.20
C SER A 69 43.47 8.87 -11.68
N GLY A 70 42.64 9.40 -12.58
CA GLY A 70 41.37 9.99 -12.16
C GLY A 70 40.54 8.98 -11.37
N SER A 71 39.99 9.38 -10.23
CA SER A 71 39.11 8.53 -9.43
C SER A 71 37.72 8.48 -10.06
N VAL A 72 37.07 7.31 -10.00
CA VAL A 72 35.69 7.09 -10.41
C VAL A 72 34.86 6.79 -9.18
N LEU A 73 33.77 7.52 -8.99
CA LEU A 73 32.73 7.18 -8.02
C LEU A 73 31.78 6.15 -8.66
N LEU A 74 31.90 4.89 -8.27
CA LEU A 74 30.98 3.83 -8.65
C LEU A 74 29.79 3.81 -7.68
N ARG A 75 28.57 4.00 -8.18
CA ARG A 75 27.33 3.79 -7.41
C ARG A 75 26.68 2.50 -7.86
N VAL A 76 26.57 1.56 -6.93
CA VAL A 76 26.00 0.24 -7.17
C VAL A 76 24.61 0.19 -6.58
N SER A 77 23.65 -0.29 -7.34
CA SER A 77 22.34 -0.71 -6.86
C SER A 77 22.12 -2.18 -7.18
N LEU A 78 21.67 -2.96 -6.20
CA LEU A 78 21.34 -4.37 -6.33
C LEU A 78 19.89 -4.60 -5.91
N GLU A 79 19.08 -5.09 -6.84
CA GLU A 79 17.72 -5.52 -6.57
C GLU A 79 17.72 -6.96 -6.04
N HIS A 80 17.68 -7.12 -4.71
CA HIS A 80 17.59 -8.43 -4.06
C HIS A 80 16.99 -8.36 -2.65
N GLN A 81 16.19 -9.37 -2.28
CA GLN A 81 15.60 -9.50 -0.95
C GLN A 81 16.32 -10.60 -0.16
N VAL A 82 16.64 -10.32 1.10
CA VAL A 82 17.30 -11.26 2.02
C VAL A 82 16.44 -11.47 3.28
N LYS A 83 16.74 -12.50 4.07
CA LYS A 83 15.98 -12.79 5.29
C LYS A 83 16.30 -11.77 6.39
N TYR A 84 15.39 -11.63 7.35
CA TYR A 84 15.60 -10.74 8.48
C TYR A 84 16.87 -11.10 9.28
N GLY A 85 17.77 -10.13 9.41
CA GLY A 85 19.07 -10.29 10.07
C GLY A 85 20.21 -10.74 9.15
N GLU A 86 19.94 -10.96 7.86
CA GLU A 86 20.97 -11.08 6.82
C GLU A 86 21.28 -9.69 6.24
N HIS A 87 22.50 -9.53 5.73
CA HIS A 87 22.97 -8.30 5.07
C HIS A 87 23.63 -8.65 3.73
N VAL A 88 23.63 -7.72 2.78
CA VAL A 88 24.35 -7.90 1.51
C VAL A 88 25.69 -7.20 1.56
N GLY A 89 26.72 -7.86 1.03
CA GLY A 89 28.03 -7.28 0.77
C GLY A 89 28.47 -7.45 -0.67
N ILE A 90 29.44 -6.64 -1.09
CA ILE A 90 30.15 -6.75 -2.36
C ILE A 90 31.61 -7.08 -2.09
N ILE A 91 32.17 -8.01 -2.87
CA ILE A 91 33.57 -8.44 -2.82
C ILE A 91 34.12 -8.41 -4.24
N GLY A 92 35.33 -7.89 -4.45
CA GLY A 92 35.92 -7.84 -5.79
C GLY A 92 37.44 -7.75 -5.81
N SER A 93 37.98 -7.63 -7.02
CA SER A 93 39.42 -7.65 -7.29
C SER A 93 40.14 -6.37 -6.84
N ALA A 94 39.45 -5.23 -6.86
CA ALA A 94 39.99 -3.96 -6.39
C ALA A 94 40.22 -3.96 -4.88
N LYS A 95 41.19 -3.16 -4.41
CA LYS A 95 41.53 -3.07 -2.97
C LYS A 95 40.34 -2.52 -2.17
N GLU A 96 39.63 -1.57 -2.75
CA GLU A 96 38.45 -0.91 -2.19
C GLU A 96 37.23 -1.85 -2.16
N LEU A 97 37.22 -2.87 -3.01
CA LEU A 97 36.28 -3.99 -2.99
C LEU A 97 36.78 -5.18 -2.14
N GLY A 98 37.83 -4.96 -1.36
CA GLY A 98 38.35 -5.93 -0.39
C GLY A 98 39.23 -7.04 -0.96
N ALA A 99 39.67 -6.95 -2.23
CA ALA A 99 40.63 -7.84 -2.89
C ALA A 99 40.32 -9.35 -2.67
N TRP A 100 39.05 -9.73 -2.86
CA TRP A 100 38.51 -11.07 -2.64
C TRP A 100 38.61 -11.63 -1.20
N LYS A 101 38.98 -10.80 -0.21
CA LYS A 101 39.16 -11.21 1.20
C LYS A 101 38.09 -10.64 2.13
N GLN A 102 37.85 -9.34 2.03
CA GLN A 102 36.86 -8.64 2.83
C GLN A 102 35.70 -8.18 1.96
N HIS A 103 34.51 -8.08 2.54
CA HIS A 103 33.35 -7.50 1.85
C HIS A 103 33.16 -6.07 2.30
N VAL A 104 32.62 -5.27 1.39
CA VAL A 104 32.03 -3.97 1.72
C VAL A 104 30.54 -4.19 1.91
N GLU A 105 30.00 -3.78 3.04
CA GLU A 105 28.56 -3.87 3.33
C GLU A 105 27.77 -2.86 2.47
N LEU A 106 26.59 -3.28 1.98
CA LEU A 106 25.65 -2.42 1.28
C LEU A 106 24.59 -1.90 2.26
N ASP A 107 24.11 -0.69 2.01
CA ASP A 107 22.99 -0.10 2.73
C ASP A 107 21.67 -0.50 2.09
N TRP A 108 20.69 -0.90 2.89
CA TRP A 108 19.34 -1.18 2.39
C TRP A 108 18.57 0.13 2.17
N THR A 109 17.93 0.25 1.00
CA THR A 109 17.00 1.35 0.67
C THR A 109 15.71 0.78 0.06
N ALA A 110 14.71 1.64 -0.14
CA ALA A 110 13.46 1.25 -0.80
C ALA A 110 13.68 0.75 -2.25
N ASP A 111 14.73 1.21 -2.92
CA ASP A 111 15.08 0.88 -4.30
C ASP A 111 16.09 -0.29 -4.41
N GLY A 112 16.41 -0.95 -3.29
CA GLY A 112 17.35 -2.07 -3.22
C GLY A 112 18.56 -1.81 -2.33
N TRP A 113 19.55 -2.70 -2.43
CA TRP A 113 20.83 -2.60 -1.71
C TRP A 113 21.78 -1.69 -2.48
N VAL A 114 22.33 -0.67 -1.83
CA VAL A 114 23.17 0.33 -2.48
C VAL A 114 24.52 0.50 -1.80
N CYS A 115 25.55 0.83 -2.56
CA CYS A 115 26.81 1.34 -2.02
C CYS A 115 27.49 2.30 -2.99
N GLN A 116 28.39 3.12 -2.46
CA GLN A 116 29.20 4.05 -3.23
C GLN A 116 30.67 3.78 -2.95
N LEU A 117 31.47 3.65 -4.00
CA LEU A 117 32.88 3.25 -3.93
C LEU A 117 33.72 4.17 -4.81
N GLU A 118 34.78 4.74 -4.28
CA GLU A 118 35.79 5.44 -5.08
C GLU A 118 36.84 4.45 -5.56
N LEU A 119 36.93 4.23 -6.88
CA LEU A 119 37.84 3.29 -7.50
C LEU A 119 38.82 4.02 -8.43
N PRO A 120 40.04 3.51 -8.63
CA PRO A 120 40.94 4.04 -9.66
C PRO A 120 40.33 3.90 -11.06
N GLY A 121 40.27 5.00 -11.82
CA GLY A 121 39.79 4.99 -13.19
C GLY A 121 40.66 4.18 -14.14
N GLU A 122 40.10 3.80 -15.28
CA GLU A 122 40.72 2.94 -16.30
C GLU A 122 41.06 1.50 -15.86
N ALA A 123 40.61 1.06 -14.69
CA ALA A 123 40.76 -0.32 -14.25
C ALA A 123 39.59 -1.21 -14.70
N ALA A 124 39.92 -2.43 -15.16
CA ALA A 124 38.96 -3.53 -15.25
C ALA A 124 38.80 -4.13 -13.86
N VAL A 125 37.58 -4.12 -13.33
CA VAL A 125 37.30 -4.59 -11.98
C VAL A 125 36.33 -5.77 -12.06
N GLU A 126 36.66 -6.84 -11.32
CA GLU A 126 35.78 -7.98 -11.15
C GLU A 126 35.15 -7.95 -9.76
N PHE A 127 33.90 -8.34 -9.64
CA PHE A 127 33.22 -8.41 -8.34
C PHE A 127 32.10 -9.45 -8.31
N LYS A 128 31.69 -9.79 -7.08
CA LYS A 128 30.49 -10.57 -6.78
C LYS A 128 29.79 -10.06 -5.52
N PHE A 129 28.48 -10.30 -5.46
CA PHE A 129 27.70 -10.09 -4.25
C PHE A 129 27.70 -11.32 -3.33
N VAL A 130 27.57 -11.05 -2.03
CA VAL A 130 27.44 -12.06 -0.97
C VAL A 130 26.32 -11.70 0.00
N ILE A 131 25.59 -12.70 0.47
CA ILE A 131 24.67 -12.58 1.62
C ILE A 131 25.41 -13.03 2.87
N VAL A 132 25.46 -12.18 3.88
CA VAL A 132 26.12 -12.42 5.15
C VAL A 132 25.07 -12.75 6.21
N SER A 133 25.23 -13.89 6.89
CA SER A 133 24.28 -14.37 7.90
C SER A 133 24.34 -13.58 9.22
N LYS A 134 23.28 -13.70 10.01
CA LYS A 134 23.17 -13.09 11.34
C LYS A 134 24.25 -13.64 12.28
N GLY A 135 25.36 -12.90 12.40
CA GLY A 135 26.55 -13.30 13.17
C GLY A 135 27.86 -13.24 12.38
N GLY A 136 27.83 -12.93 11.07
CA GLY A 136 29.01 -12.61 10.27
C GLY A 136 29.88 -13.79 9.81
N ASN A 137 29.55 -15.01 10.25
CA ASN A 137 30.42 -16.18 10.05
C ASN A 137 30.14 -16.96 8.76
N GLU A 138 28.96 -16.83 8.16
CA GLU A 138 28.59 -17.54 6.93
C GLU A 138 28.29 -16.55 5.81
N LYS A 139 28.83 -16.83 4.61
CA LYS A 139 28.64 -16.04 3.40
C LYS A 139 28.09 -16.93 2.29
N LYS A 140 26.94 -16.56 1.73
CA LYS A 140 26.38 -17.17 0.52
C LYS A 140 26.71 -16.28 -0.67
N TRP A 141 27.45 -16.81 -1.64
CA TRP A 141 27.81 -16.09 -2.86
C TRP A 141 26.65 -16.07 -3.86
N GLU A 142 26.60 -15.03 -4.69
CA GLU A 142 25.81 -15.10 -5.93
C GLU A 142 26.36 -16.19 -6.86
N GLY A 143 25.45 -16.83 -7.59
CA GLY A 143 25.76 -17.79 -8.64
C GLY A 143 26.28 -17.12 -9.90
N GLY A 144 26.84 -17.94 -10.80
CA GLY A 144 27.42 -17.48 -12.06
C GLY A 144 28.90 -17.09 -11.97
N ASP A 145 29.43 -16.54 -13.06
CA ASP A 145 30.81 -16.06 -13.16
C ASP A 145 31.00 -14.69 -12.49
N ASN A 146 32.23 -14.23 -12.34
CA ASN A 146 32.48 -12.90 -11.76
C ASN A 146 31.96 -11.81 -12.70
N ARG A 147 31.27 -10.81 -12.13
CA ARG A 147 30.87 -9.62 -12.89
C ARG A 147 32.10 -8.81 -13.22
N THR A 148 32.23 -8.34 -14.45
CA THR A 148 33.37 -7.52 -14.90
C THR A 148 32.89 -6.16 -15.37
N ILE A 149 33.52 -5.08 -14.88
CA ILE A 149 33.21 -3.70 -15.27
C ILE A 149 34.48 -2.95 -15.68
N GLN A 150 34.39 -2.16 -16.74
CA GLN A 150 35.45 -1.26 -17.18
C GLN A 150 35.18 0.15 -16.64
N LEU A 151 36.07 0.67 -15.81
CA LEU A 151 35.90 1.98 -15.21
C LEU A 151 36.37 3.10 -16.17
N PRO A 152 35.62 4.22 -16.29
CA PRO A 152 36.04 5.37 -17.07
C PRO A 152 37.30 6.03 -16.48
N LYS A 153 37.87 7.02 -17.19
CA LYS A 153 39.03 7.81 -16.70
C LYS A 153 38.75 8.63 -15.43
N GLY A 154 37.47 8.87 -15.11
CA GLY A 154 37.02 9.65 -13.97
C GLY A 154 35.53 9.94 -14.04
N GLY A 155 34.96 10.54 -13.00
CA GLY A 155 33.54 10.89 -12.92
C GLY A 155 32.72 9.88 -12.12
N THR A 156 31.42 9.79 -12.40
CA THR A 156 30.50 8.90 -11.69
C THR A 156 29.94 7.85 -12.64
N LEU A 157 29.93 6.59 -12.22
CA LEU A 157 29.36 5.47 -12.95
C LEU A 157 28.28 4.80 -12.11
N ASP A 158 27.08 4.72 -12.66
CA ASP A 158 25.94 4.08 -12.01
C ASP A 158 25.71 2.71 -12.62
N ILE A 159 25.60 1.68 -11.79
CA ILE A 159 25.23 0.33 -12.21
C ILE A 159 24.05 -0.19 -11.41
N VAL A 160 23.14 -0.85 -12.09
CA VAL A 160 22.02 -1.58 -11.51
C VAL A 160 22.22 -3.06 -11.82
N CYS A 161 22.19 -3.88 -10.77
CA CYS A 161 22.46 -5.31 -10.83
C CYS A 161 21.26 -6.11 -10.30
N ASN A 162 21.06 -7.30 -10.84
CA ASN A 162 20.12 -8.29 -10.32
C ASN A 162 20.86 -9.52 -9.79
N TRP A 163 20.44 -10.06 -8.65
CA TRP A 163 21.08 -11.25 -8.07
C TRP A 163 21.09 -12.45 -9.04
N ASP A 164 22.20 -13.19 -9.07
CA ASP A 164 22.46 -14.35 -9.97
C ASP A 164 22.41 -14.06 -11.48
N LYS A 165 22.31 -12.79 -11.89
CA LYS A 165 22.38 -12.37 -13.31
C LYS A 165 23.73 -11.72 -13.63
N THR A 166 24.79 -12.52 -13.63
CA THR A 166 26.18 -12.05 -13.77
C THR A 166 26.57 -11.67 -15.19
N GLU A 167 25.80 -12.08 -16.19
CA GLU A 167 26.04 -11.78 -17.62
C GLU A 167 25.35 -10.49 -18.11
N GLU A 168 24.65 -9.75 -17.24
CA GLU A 168 24.00 -8.50 -17.61
C GLU A 168 25.04 -7.42 -18.00
N PRO A 169 24.82 -6.64 -19.07
CA PRO A 169 25.74 -5.59 -19.47
C PRO A 169 25.79 -4.48 -18.41
N LEU A 170 26.96 -4.30 -17.79
CA LEU A 170 27.23 -3.27 -16.79
C LEU A 170 27.77 -2.01 -17.48
N GLY A 171 26.95 -0.96 -17.57
CA GLY A 171 27.32 0.32 -18.20
C GLY A 171 26.09 1.21 -18.43
N PRO A 172 26.26 2.46 -18.90
CA PRO A 172 25.15 3.39 -19.07
C PRO A 172 24.24 2.92 -20.22
N SER A 173 23.23 2.12 -19.88
CA SER A 173 22.12 1.83 -20.78
C SER A 173 21.30 3.11 -20.95
N GLY A 174 21.32 3.61 -22.20
CA GLY A 174 20.78 4.90 -22.58
C GLY A 174 19.26 4.99 -22.49
N THR A 175 18.81 6.13 -21.97
CA THR A 175 17.52 6.69 -22.39
C THR A 175 17.75 7.40 -23.72
N SER A 176 17.14 6.90 -24.80
CA SER A 176 17.07 7.64 -26.07
C SER A 176 16.26 8.92 -25.86
N LYS A 177 16.95 10.06 -25.72
CA LYS A 177 16.36 11.38 -25.94
C LYS A 177 16.90 11.95 -27.24
N VAL A 178 16.00 12.01 -28.21
CA VAL A 178 16.16 12.66 -29.50
C VAL A 178 16.58 14.12 -29.31
N ASP A 179 17.66 14.50 -30.01
CA ASP A 179 18.14 15.87 -30.16
C ASP A 179 17.02 16.81 -30.63
N ARG A 180 16.79 17.89 -29.88
CA ARG A 180 16.07 19.06 -30.42
C ARG A 180 16.85 20.33 -30.07
N ALA A 181 17.52 20.84 -31.09
CA ALA A 181 18.26 22.10 -31.08
C ALA A 181 17.38 23.29 -30.62
N PRO A 182 17.98 24.33 -30.01
CA PRO A 182 17.25 25.46 -29.47
C PRO A 182 16.87 26.44 -30.60
N LYS A 183 15.59 26.84 -30.67
CA LYS A 183 15.17 28.00 -31.47
C LYS A 183 14.41 28.99 -30.58
N HIS A 184 15.08 30.13 -30.39
CA HIS A 184 14.60 31.49 -30.25
C HIS A 184 13.24 31.75 -29.56
N VAL A 185 13.35 32.41 -28.41
CA VAL A 185 12.28 33.14 -27.71
C VAL A 185 11.96 34.44 -28.46
N VAL A 186 10.68 34.70 -28.72
CA VAL A 186 10.11 36.04 -28.93
C VAL A 186 8.86 36.13 -28.03
N PRO A 187 8.73 37.15 -27.15
CA PRO A 187 7.59 37.27 -26.26
C PRO A 187 6.53 38.25 -26.78
N GLN A 188 5.24 37.89 -26.63
CA GLN A 188 4.02 38.73 -26.66
C GLN A 188 2.83 37.74 -26.56
N THR A 189 1.72 37.90 -25.84
CA THR A 189 1.12 38.88 -24.91
C THR A 189 -0.08 38.17 -24.24
N ALA A 190 -0.57 38.70 -23.11
CA ALA A 190 -1.60 38.11 -22.25
C ALA A 190 -2.95 37.82 -22.94
N GLY A 191 -3.63 36.74 -22.51
CA GLY A 191 -5.05 36.51 -22.76
C GLY A 191 -5.50 35.04 -22.60
N ASP A 192 -6.35 34.83 -21.60
CA ASP A 192 -7.28 33.70 -21.37
C ASP A 192 -6.80 32.31 -20.89
N VAL A 193 -7.41 31.96 -19.75
CA VAL A 193 -7.50 30.67 -19.08
C VAL A 193 -8.34 29.70 -19.90
N SER A 194 -7.78 28.53 -20.21
CA SER A 194 -8.56 27.32 -20.49
C SER A 194 -7.77 26.06 -20.18
N ALA A 195 -8.49 25.11 -19.61
CA ALA A 195 -8.05 23.84 -19.06
C ALA A 195 -7.12 23.06 -20.01
N ALA A 196 -5.89 22.84 -19.59
CA ALA A 196 -4.97 21.94 -20.26
C ALA A 196 -5.07 20.55 -19.61
N ASN A 197 -5.55 19.60 -20.43
CA ASN A 197 -5.63 18.18 -20.18
C ASN A 197 -4.38 17.62 -19.49
N VAL A 198 -4.57 17.10 -18.28
CA VAL A 198 -3.64 16.15 -17.67
C VAL A 198 -3.84 14.84 -18.42
N ALA A 199 -2.88 14.47 -19.27
CA ALA A 199 -2.78 13.09 -19.71
C ALA A 199 -2.56 12.22 -18.46
N PRO A 200 -3.40 11.19 -18.19
CA PRO A 200 -3.19 10.36 -17.03
C PRO A 200 -1.92 9.54 -17.27
N GLY A 201 -0.83 9.96 -16.62
CA GLY A 201 0.27 9.05 -16.33
C GLY A 201 -0.33 7.84 -15.66
N THR A 202 0.00 6.65 -16.16
CA THR A 202 -0.48 5.38 -15.61
C THR A 202 0.25 5.20 -14.28
N ASP A 203 -0.24 5.87 -13.25
CA ASP A 203 0.24 5.69 -11.88
C ASP A 203 -0.06 4.23 -11.52
N SER A 204 1.00 3.42 -11.52
CA SER A 204 1.00 2.04 -11.00
C SER A 204 0.22 2.02 -9.71
N SER A 205 -0.71 1.07 -9.56
CA SER A 205 -1.49 0.97 -8.33
C SER A 205 -0.54 0.86 -7.12
N SER A 206 -0.93 1.40 -5.97
CA SER A 206 -0.20 1.16 -4.70
C SER A 206 -0.19 -0.32 -4.31
N PHE A 207 -0.99 -1.10 -5.02
CA PHE A 207 -1.26 -2.51 -4.84
C PHE A 207 -0.31 -3.42 -5.62
N GLY A 208 0.03 -3.08 -6.87
CA GLY A 208 0.86 -3.91 -7.76
C GLY A 208 2.25 -4.22 -7.20
N GLY A 209 2.88 -3.28 -6.48
CA GLY A 209 4.18 -3.50 -5.83
C GLY A 209 4.15 -4.29 -4.51
N GLN A 210 2.97 -4.59 -3.97
CA GLN A 210 2.80 -5.28 -2.67
C GLN A 210 2.21 -6.69 -2.82
N TRP A 211 1.84 -7.09 -4.03
CA TRP A 211 1.26 -8.39 -4.31
C TRP A 211 2.28 -9.50 -4.07
N GLN A 212 1.86 -10.50 -3.30
CA GLN A 212 2.65 -11.68 -2.94
C GLN A 212 1.90 -12.98 -3.26
N GLY A 213 0.73 -12.87 -3.89
CA GLY A 213 -0.01 -14.02 -4.39
C GLY A 213 0.56 -14.55 -5.71
N SER A 214 -0.14 -15.51 -6.31
CA SER A 214 0.23 -16.02 -7.64
C SER A 214 0.07 -14.94 -8.71
N GLU A 215 0.90 -15.00 -9.75
CA GLU A 215 0.72 -14.18 -10.96
C GLU A 215 -0.63 -14.45 -11.63
N ALA A 216 -1.12 -13.45 -12.35
CA ALA A 216 -2.36 -13.56 -13.11
C ALA A 216 -2.20 -14.57 -14.26
N VAL A 217 -3.04 -15.61 -14.24
CA VAL A 217 -3.14 -16.60 -15.33
C VAL A 217 -4.37 -16.29 -16.16
N PHE A 218 -4.17 -15.94 -17.43
CA PHE A 218 -5.26 -15.65 -18.36
C PHE A 218 -5.88 -16.95 -18.87
N MET A 219 -7.10 -17.23 -18.41
CA MET A 219 -7.82 -18.46 -18.71
C MET A 219 -8.78 -18.25 -19.87
N ARG A 220 -8.86 -19.23 -20.77
CA ARG A 220 -9.81 -19.24 -21.91
C ARG A 220 -11.04 -20.12 -21.66
N SER A 221 -11.00 -20.89 -20.58
CA SER A 221 -12.00 -21.84 -20.12
C SER A 221 -12.08 -21.74 -18.58
N ASN A 222 -13.10 -22.35 -17.94
CA ASN A 222 -13.19 -22.38 -16.47
C ASN A 222 -12.21 -23.43 -15.87
N GLU A 223 -10.91 -23.23 -16.05
CA GLU A 223 -9.86 -24.07 -15.47
C GLU A 223 -9.39 -23.49 -14.14
N HIS A 224 -10.26 -23.60 -13.12
CA HIS A 224 -9.89 -23.22 -11.76
C HIS A 224 -9.16 -24.37 -11.07
N GLY A 225 -7.83 -24.41 -11.23
CA GLY A 225 -6.98 -25.31 -10.46
C GLY A 225 -7.09 -25.02 -8.96
N ASN A 226 -7.61 -25.98 -8.19
CA ASN A 226 -7.78 -25.83 -6.76
C ASN A 226 -6.42 -25.99 -6.05
N LYS A 227 -5.58 -24.95 -6.06
CA LYS A 227 -4.29 -24.91 -5.35
C LYS A 227 -4.41 -25.04 -3.82
N SER A 228 -5.61 -25.29 -3.28
CA SER A 228 -5.86 -25.42 -1.84
C SER A 228 -5.49 -26.79 -1.25
N SER A 229 -5.14 -27.78 -2.08
CA SER A 229 -4.77 -29.14 -1.62
C SER A 229 -3.55 -29.16 -0.70
N ASP A 230 -2.64 -28.19 -0.87
CA ASP A 230 -1.33 -28.21 -0.21
C ASP A 230 -1.29 -27.33 1.05
N ARG A 231 -2.41 -26.70 1.42
CA ARG A 231 -2.49 -25.86 2.62
C ARG A 231 -2.71 -26.69 3.87
N LYS A 232 -1.92 -26.39 4.90
CA LYS A 232 -2.07 -26.96 6.24
C LYS A 232 -2.37 -25.85 7.24
N TRP A 233 -3.44 -26.03 8.02
CA TRP A 233 -3.77 -25.19 9.17
C TRP A 233 -3.21 -25.87 10.42
N ASP A 234 -2.01 -25.44 10.85
CA ASP A 234 -1.44 -25.89 12.12
C ASP A 234 -1.88 -24.95 13.25
N THR A 235 -2.55 -25.52 14.25
CA THR A 235 -3.04 -24.79 15.42
C THR A 235 -2.21 -25.07 16.68
N ALA A 236 -1.13 -25.85 16.58
CA ALA A 236 -0.28 -26.17 17.71
C ALA A 236 0.30 -24.90 18.34
N GLY A 237 0.06 -24.72 19.65
CA GLY A 237 0.55 -23.57 20.41
C GLY A 237 -0.23 -22.27 20.22
N LEU A 238 -1.31 -22.26 19.43
CA LEU A 238 -2.19 -21.09 19.31
C LEU A 238 -3.28 -21.10 20.40
N GLY A 239 -3.58 -19.91 20.93
CA GLY A 239 -4.69 -19.67 21.85
C GLY A 239 -5.47 -18.40 21.46
N GLY A 240 -6.47 -18.04 22.27
CA GLY A 240 -7.15 -16.75 22.16
C GLY A 240 -7.79 -16.49 20.78
N MET A 241 -7.60 -15.27 20.27
CA MET A 241 -8.14 -14.83 18.98
C MET A 241 -7.37 -15.42 17.81
N ALA A 242 -6.07 -15.69 17.98
CA ALA A 242 -5.25 -16.31 16.93
C ALA A 242 -5.75 -17.72 16.57
N LEU A 243 -6.11 -18.54 17.56
CA LEU A 243 -6.71 -19.86 17.32
C LEU A 243 -8.04 -19.75 16.57
N LYS A 244 -8.95 -18.88 17.04
CA LYS A 244 -10.23 -18.63 16.37
C LYS A 244 -10.06 -18.18 14.92
N LEU A 245 -9.07 -17.34 14.65
CA LEU A 245 -8.75 -16.87 13.30
C LEU A 245 -8.36 -18.04 12.39
N VAL A 246 -7.41 -18.88 12.81
CA VAL A 246 -6.91 -19.99 11.99
C VAL A 246 -7.99 -21.05 11.75
N GLU A 247 -8.77 -21.39 12.78
CA GLU A 247 -9.92 -22.31 12.64
C GLU A 247 -11.00 -21.73 11.74
N GLY A 248 -11.26 -20.42 11.83
CA GLY A 248 -12.17 -19.70 10.96
C GLY A 248 -11.72 -19.72 9.50
N ASP A 249 -10.44 -19.41 9.23
CA ASP A 249 -9.87 -19.38 7.88
C ASP A 249 -9.96 -20.75 7.20
N LYS A 250 -9.78 -21.85 7.95
CA LYS A 250 -9.95 -23.22 7.45
C LYS A 250 -11.33 -23.45 6.83
N SER A 251 -12.37 -22.78 7.35
CA SER A 251 -13.74 -22.84 6.82
C SER A 251 -14.07 -21.76 5.78
N SER A 252 -13.22 -20.73 5.64
CA SER A 252 -13.43 -19.58 4.78
C SER A 252 -12.59 -19.69 3.50
N LYS A 253 -13.22 -20.09 2.40
CA LYS A 253 -12.54 -20.31 1.12
C LYS A 253 -12.39 -19.03 0.30
N ASN A 254 -13.49 -18.29 0.15
CA ASN A 254 -13.57 -17.11 -0.70
C ASN A 254 -13.41 -15.81 0.10
N TRP A 255 -13.22 -14.69 -0.60
CA TRP A 255 -12.86 -13.43 0.06
C TRP A 255 -13.95 -12.91 1.01
N TRP A 256 -15.23 -12.98 0.63
CA TRP A 256 -16.31 -12.52 1.52
C TRP A 256 -16.39 -13.35 2.81
N GLN A 257 -16.16 -14.66 2.79
CA GLN A 257 -16.13 -15.49 4.00
C GLN A 257 -14.95 -15.10 4.91
N LYS A 258 -13.81 -14.72 4.30
CA LYS A 258 -12.65 -14.22 5.05
C LYS A 258 -12.92 -12.83 5.66
N LEU A 259 -13.60 -11.95 4.94
CA LEU A 259 -14.08 -10.67 5.50
C LEU A 259 -15.11 -10.89 6.62
N ASP A 260 -16.05 -11.83 6.46
CA ASP A 260 -17.04 -12.12 7.49
C ASP A 260 -16.41 -12.72 8.76
N LEU A 261 -15.33 -13.48 8.62
CA LEU A 261 -14.51 -13.92 9.75
C LEU A 261 -13.94 -12.72 10.51
N VAL A 262 -13.37 -11.74 9.81
CA VAL A 262 -12.87 -10.50 10.44
C VAL A 262 -13.99 -9.75 11.15
N ARG A 263 -15.16 -9.64 10.52
CA ARG A 263 -16.35 -9.03 11.14
C ARG A 263 -16.69 -9.73 12.46
N ARG A 264 -16.72 -11.06 12.49
CA ARG A 264 -17.00 -11.83 13.72
C ARG A 264 -15.93 -11.60 14.80
N LEU A 265 -14.65 -11.63 14.44
CA LEU A 265 -13.55 -11.38 15.39
C LEU A 265 -13.65 -10.01 16.05
N VAL A 266 -13.94 -8.96 15.28
CA VAL A 266 -14.09 -7.59 15.79
C VAL A 266 -15.34 -7.48 16.67
N SER A 267 -16.47 -8.08 16.27
CA SER A 267 -17.73 -7.98 17.02
C SER A 267 -17.80 -8.82 18.30
N GLU A 268 -17.06 -9.93 18.40
CA GLU A 268 -17.13 -10.87 19.54
C GLU A 268 -16.18 -10.51 20.71
N SER A 269 -15.33 -9.50 20.56
CA SER A 269 -14.40 -9.08 21.62
C SER A 269 -15.14 -8.40 22.79
N ALA A 270 -15.01 -8.98 23.99
CA ALA A 270 -15.83 -8.61 25.15
C ALA A 270 -15.08 -7.73 26.17
N ASP A 271 -13.75 -7.82 26.22
CA ASP A 271 -12.88 -7.09 27.15
C ASP A 271 -11.74 -6.38 26.41
N ASP A 272 -11.05 -5.46 27.08
CA ASP A 272 -10.01 -4.63 26.46
C ASP A 272 -8.84 -5.44 25.89
N GLN A 273 -8.41 -6.51 26.57
CA GLN A 273 -7.28 -7.33 26.12
C GLN A 273 -7.67 -8.19 24.92
N SER A 274 -8.85 -8.81 24.95
CA SER A 274 -9.35 -9.59 23.82
C SER A 274 -9.69 -8.70 22.61
N ARG A 275 -10.09 -7.44 22.83
CA ARG A 275 -10.30 -6.45 21.75
C ARG A 275 -9.01 -6.13 21.02
N LEU A 276 -7.95 -5.76 21.75
CA LEU A 276 -6.67 -5.44 21.11
C LEU A 276 -6.13 -6.64 20.33
N GLU A 277 -6.20 -7.84 20.90
CA GLU A 277 -5.81 -9.08 20.22
C GLU A 277 -6.63 -9.32 18.94
N ALA A 278 -7.96 -9.15 19.01
CA ALA A 278 -8.85 -9.30 17.86
C ALA A 278 -8.53 -8.28 16.74
N LEU A 279 -8.25 -7.02 17.09
CA LEU A 279 -7.85 -5.98 16.15
C LEU A 279 -6.50 -6.33 15.49
N ILE A 280 -5.51 -6.78 16.27
CA ILE A 280 -4.18 -7.15 15.75
C ILE A 280 -4.30 -8.33 14.78
N CYS A 281 -4.98 -9.41 15.20
CA CYS A 281 -5.23 -10.58 14.35
C CYS A 281 -5.97 -10.17 13.07
N SER A 282 -6.98 -9.31 13.17
CA SER A 282 -7.74 -8.81 12.03
C SER A 282 -6.88 -7.99 11.07
N ALA A 283 -6.04 -7.09 11.57
CA ALA A 283 -5.16 -6.26 10.74
C ALA A 283 -4.12 -7.09 9.99
N ILE A 284 -3.48 -8.05 10.67
CA ILE A 284 -2.50 -8.95 10.06
C ILE A 284 -3.16 -9.82 9.00
N TYR A 285 -4.30 -10.44 9.35
CA TYR A 285 -5.01 -11.32 8.44
C TYR A 285 -5.56 -10.59 7.22
N LEU A 286 -6.19 -9.42 7.41
CA LEU A 286 -6.63 -8.56 6.32
C LEU A 286 -5.47 -8.21 5.39
N LYS A 287 -4.29 -7.88 5.95
CA LYS A 287 -3.12 -7.58 5.13
C LYS A 287 -2.72 -8.79 4.27
N TRP A 288 -2.66 -9.99 4.85
CA TRP A 288 -2.28 -11.22 4.15
C TRP A 288 -3.27 -11.65 3.06
N ILE A 289 -4.58 -11.52 3.30
CA ILE A 289 -5.56 -11.82 2.25
C ILE A 289 -5.54 -10.73 1.17
N TYR A 290 -5.32 -9.47 1.55
CA TYR A 290 -5.30 -8.33 0.62
C TYR A 290 -4.07 -8.38 -0.31
N THR A 291 -2.90 -8.79 0.19
CA THR A 291 -1.69 -8.97 -0.62
C THR A 291 -1.60 -10.32 -1.31
N GLY A 292 -2.59 -11.20 -1.13
CA GLY A 292 -2.60 -12.52 -1.75
C GLY A 292 -1.69 -13.58 -1.10
N GLN A 293 -1.05 -13.27 0.03
CA GLN A 293 -0.27 -14.26 0.80
C GLN A 293 -1.15 -15.42 1.27
N ILE A 294 -2.39 -15.11 1.66
CA ILE A 294 -3.46 -16.11 1.83
C ILE A 294 -4.41 -15.96 0.65
N SER A 295 -4.36 -16.90 -0.29
CA SER A 295 -5.22 -16.80 -1.47
C SER A 295 -6.69 -17.01 -1.13
N CYS A 296 -7.53 -16.35 -1.90
CA CYS A 296 -8.97 -16.57 -1.94
C CYS A 296 -9.30 -17.54 -3.08
N SER A 297 -10.15 -18.52 -2.82
CA SER A 297 -10.62 -19.48 -3.82
C SER A 297 -12.13 -19.40 -3.98
N GLU A 298 -12.61 -19.56 -5.20
CA GLU A 298 -14.05 -19.63 -5.49
C GLU A 298 -14.65 -20.95 -4.99
N ASP A 299 -15.87 -20.91 -4.47
CA ASP A 299 -16.64 -22.08 -4.03
C ASP A 299 -17.87 -22.34 -4.91
N GLY A 300 -17.88 -21.79 -6.13
CA GLY A 300 -18.95 -21.97 -7.11
C GLY A 300 -20.22 -21.15 -6.84
N GLY A 301 -20.29 -20.42 -5.72
CA GLY A 301 -21.38 -19.51 -5.40
C GLY A 301 -21.43 -18.25 -6.27
N HIS A 302 -22.53 -17.50 -6.15
CA HIS A 302 -22.76 -16.24 -6.86
C HIS A 302 -22.90 -15.07 -5.89
N TYR A 303 -21.74 -14.56 -5.44
CA TYR A 303 -21.59 -13.45 -4.51
C TYR A 303 -21.01 -12.23 -5.22
N ARG A 304 -21.89 -11.33 -5.63
CA ARG A 304 -21.51 -10.06 -6.26
C ARG A 304 -20.68 -9.18 -5.31
N PRO A 305 -19.94 -8.18 -5.84
CA PRO A 305 -19.12 -7.26 -5.04
C PRO A 305 -19.89 -6.54 -3.92
N ASN A 306 -21.20 -6.33 -4.06
CA ASN A 306 -22.04 -5.71 -3.04
C ASN A 306 -22.06 -6.46 -1.70
N LYS A 307 -21.95 -7.79 -1.72
CA LYS A 307 -21.83 -8.59 -0.50
C LYS A 307 -20.56 -8.24 0.28
N HIS A 308 -19.45 -8.02 -0.43
CA HIS A 308 -18.15 -7.68 0.16
C HIS A 308 -18.17 -6.26 0.71
N ALA A 309 -18.73 -5.31 -0.06
CA ALA A 309 -18.97 -3.94 0.38
C ALA A 309 -19.83 -3.90 1.66
N GLU A 310 -20.90 -4.69 1.73
CA GLU A 310 -21.77 -4.73 2.92
C GLU A 310 -21.03 -5.24 4.17
N ILE A 311 -20.24 -6.31 4.04
CA ILE A 311 -19.45 -6.83 5.16
C ILE A 311 -18.40 -5.81 5.59
N SER A 312 -17.72 -5.17 4.64
CA SER A 312 -16.79 -4.09 4.90
C SER A 312 -17.42 -2.93 5.67
N ARG A 313 -18.63 -2.51 5.28
CA ARG A 313 -19.41 -1.49 5.99
C ARG A 313 -19.71 -1.89 7.44
N GLN A 314 -20.02 -3.16 7.68
CA GLN A 314 -20.26 -3.68 9.03
C GLN A 314 -18.97 -3.66 9.87
N ILE A 315 -17.85 -4.14 9.34
CA ILE A 315 -16.54 -4.05 10.01
C ILE A 315 -16.22 -2.60 10.34
N PHE A 316 -16.35 -1.70 9.36
CA PHE A 316 -16.06 -0.28 9.50
C PHE A 316 -16.91 0.38 10.61
N ARG A 317 -18.21 0.09 10.65
CA ARG A 317 -19.10 0.60 11.70
C ARG A 317 -18.66 0.12 13.10
N GLU A 318 -18.26 -1.14 13.24
CA GLU A 318 -17.82 -1.67 14.53
C GLU A 318 -16.51 -1.03 15.01
N ILE A 319 -15.49 -0.92 14.15
CA ILE A 319 -14.23 -0.28 14.53
C ILE A 319 -14.36 1.23 14.77
N GLU A 320 -15.22 1.94 14.01
CA GLU A 320 -15.49 3.36 14.28
C GLU A 320 -16.21 3.56 15.62
N LYS A 321 -17.17 2.70 15.98
CA LYS A 321 -17.80 2.76 17.31
C LYS A 321 -16.77 2.63 18.44
N MET A 322 -15.79 1.73 18.27
CA MET A 322 -14.69 1.58 19.22
C MET A 322 -13.86 2.86 19.31
N TYR A 323 -13.56 3.50 18.17
CA TYR A 323 -12.77 4.74 18.10
C TYR A 323 -13.31 5.87 18.98
N TYR A 324 -14.64 5.98 19.12
CA TYR A 324 -15.29 7.01 19.93
C TYR A 324 -15.73 6.54 21.32
N THR A 325 -15.49 5.28 21.65
CA THR A 325 -15.78 4.76 22.99
C THR A 325 -14.74 5.31 23.98
N LYS A 326 -15.21 5.79 25.13
CA LYS A 326 -14.32 6.30 26.19
C LYS A 326 -13.38 5.18 26.66
N GLY A 327 -12.07 5.44 26.61
CA GLY A 327 -11.06 4.49 27.08
C GLY A 327 -10.36 3.67 25.99
N ILE A 328 -10.55 4.01 24.71
CA ILE A 328 -9.75 3.40 23.64
C ILE A 328 -8.25 3.67 23.84
N SER A 329 -7.43 2.63 23.70
CA SER A 329 -5.97 2.74 23.84
C SER A 329 -5.32 3.33 22.57
N PRO A 330 -4.16 4.01 22.68
CA PRO A 330 -3.39 4.42 21.51
C PRO A 330 -3.02 3.25 20.58
N GLU A 331 -2.81 2.06 21.15
CA GLU A 331 -2.53 0.82 20.44
C GLU A 331 -3.73 0.40 19.58
N ASP A 332 -4.95 0.41 20.13
CA ASP A 332 -6.18 0.14 19.38
C ASP A 332 -6.31 1.07 18.18
N VAL A 333 -6.10 2.38 18.40
CA VAL A 333 -6.17 3.41 17.35
C VAL A 333 -5.16 3.15 16.24
N LEU A 334 -3.92 2.77 16.60
CA LEU A 334 -2.88 2.48 15.63
C LEU A 334 -3.23 1.27 14.76
N VAL A 335 -3.79 0.22 15.37
CA VAL A 335 -4.17 -1.00 14.65
C VAL A 335 -5.40 -0.77 13.75
N ILE A 336 -6.41 -0.01 14.21
CA ILE A 336 -7.59 0.36 13.41
C ILE A 336 -7.17 1.07 12.11
N ARG A 337 -6.19 1.97 12.18
CA ARG A 337 -5.64 2.65 10.98
C ARG A 337 -5.00 1.71 9.97
N LYS A 338 -4.56 0.52 10.38
CA LYS A 338 -4.03 -0.52 9.49
C LYS A 338 -5.14 -1.36 8.85
N ILE A 339 -6.31 -1.45 9.48
CA ILE A 339 -7.48 -2.17 8.98
C ILE A 339 -8.15 -1.42 7.83
N HIS A 340 -8.39 -0.11 7.98
CA HIS A 340 -9.17 0.68 7.01
C HIS A 340 -8.74 0.53 5.55
N PRO A 341 -7.44 0.59 5.18
CA PRO A 341 -7.02 0.51 3.78
C PRO A 341 -7.26 -0.85 3.13
N CYS A 342 -7.41 -1.93 3.92
CA CYS A 342 -7.57 -3.30 3.41
C CYS A 342 -9.03 -3.71 3.19
N LEU A 343 -9.98 -2.85 3.57
CA LEU A 343 -11.41 -3.09 3.44
C LEU A 343 -11.91 -2.58 2.08
N PRO A 344 -12.77 -3.31 1.34
CA PRO A 344 -13.34 -2.77 0.10
C PRO A 344 -14.21 -1.55 0.36
N SER A 345 -14.32 -0.68 -0.63
CA SER A 345 -15.21 0.46 -0.60
C SER A 345 -16.67 0.02 -0.56
N PHE A 346 -17.45 0.73 0.26
CA PHE A 346 -18.89 0.56 0.36
C PHE A 346 -19.67 1.81 -0.03
N LYS A 347 -19.15 2.56 -1.03
CA LYS A 347 -19.92 3.58 -1.74
C LYS A 347 -21.25 3.01 -2.26
N SER A 348 -22.22 3.88 -2.46
CA SER A 348 -23.56 3.51 -2.94
C SER A 348 -23.50 2.67 -4.23
N GLU A 349 -22.63 3.02 -5.17
CA GLU A 349 -22.38 2.28 -6.41
C GLU A 349 -21.89 0.83 -6.20
N PHE A 350 -21.13 0.56 -5.15
CA PHE A 350 -20.63 -0.78 -4.83
C PHE A 350 -21.61 -1.58 -3.96
N THR A 351 -22.45 -0.92 -3.18
CA THR A 351 -23.53 -1.56 -2.40
C THR A 351 -24.81 -1.81 -3.21
N ALA A 352 -24.90 -1.26 -4.42
CA ALA A 352 -26.02 -1.49 -5.34
C ALA A 352 -26.20 -2.98 -5.66
N THR A 353 -27.40 -3.38 -6.09
CA THR A 353 -27.71 -4.79 -6.39
C THR A 353 -26.79 -5.40 -7.47
N VAL A 354 -26.33 -4.57 -8.41
CA VAL A 354 -25.50 -4.99 -9.54
C VAL A 354 -24.35 -3.99 -9.74
N PRO A 355 -23.27 -4.09 -8.94
CA PRO A 355 -22.10 -3.21 -9.09
C PRO A 355 -21.16 -3.72 -10.19
N LEU A 356 -20.22 -2.87 -10.62
CA LEU A 356 -19.14 -3.22 -11.56
C LEU A 356 -19.63 -3.88 -12.87
N THR A 357 -20.74 -3.40 -13.44
CA THR A 357 -21.33 -4.01 -14.65
C THR A 357 -20.53 -3.77 -15.93
N ARG A 358 -19.64 -2.79 -15.95
CA ARG A 358 -18.89 -2.38 -17.15
C ARG A 358 -18.07 -3.53 -17.76
N ILE A 359 -17.50 -4.40 -16.92
CA ILE A 359 -16.74 -5.57 -17.38
C ILE A 359 -17.57 -6.54 -18.21
N ARG A 360 -18.87 -6.65 -17.92
CA ARG A 360 -19.79 -7.44 -18.76
C ARG A 360 -19.88 -6.83 -20.13
N ASP A 361 -20.09 -5.52 -20.23
CA ASP A 361 -20.30 -4.86 -21.53
C ASP A 361 -19.01 -4.91 -22.37
N ILE A 362 -17.85 -4.70 -21.73
CA ILE A 362 -16.52 -4.92 -22.32
C ILE A 362 -16.38 -6.34 -22.88
N ALA A 363 -16.71 -7.36 -22.08
CA ALA A 363 -16.60 -8.76 -22.47
C ALA A 363 -17.61 -9.21 -23.55
N HIS A 364 -18.59 -8.38 -23.92
CA HIS A 364 -19.55 -8.68 -24.99
C HIS A 364 -19.28 -7.91 -26.30
N ARG A 365 -18.27 -7.03 -26.31
CA ARG A 365 -17.84 -6.29 -27.50
C ARG A 365 -17.53 -7.19 -28.71
N ASN A 366 -17.74 -6.64 -29.90
CA ASN A 366 -17.55 -7.34 -31.18
C ASN A 366 -16.26 -6.93 -31.91
N ASP A 367 -15.65 -5.83 -31.47
CA ASP A 367 -14.45 -5.20 -32.00
C ASP A 367 -13.15 -5.67 -31.31
N ILE A 368 -13.24 -6.71 -30.47
CA ILE A 368 -12.08 -7.36 -29.82
C ILE A 368 -11.90 -8.80 -30.31
N PRO A 369 -10.65 -9.31 -30.41
CA PRO A 369 -10.39 -10.69 -30.79
C PRO A 369 -11.11 -11.69 -29.88
N HIS A 370 -11.59 -12.81 -30.45
CA HIS A 370 -12.34 -13.83 -29.72
C HIS A 370 -11.56 -14.37 -28.51
N GLU A 371 -10.26 -14.62 -28.67
CA GLU A 371 -9.39 -15.11 -27.59
C GLU A 371 -9.35 -14.14 -26.41
N LEU A 372 -9.15 -12.84 -26.67
CA LEU A 372 -9.14 -11.81 -25.64
C LEU A 372 -10.50 -11.72 -24.93
N LYS A 373 -11.59 -11.86 -25.68
CA LYS A 373 -12.95 -11.89 -25.14
C LYS A 373 -13.14 -13.04 -24.14
N GLN A 374 -12.64 -14.24 -24.46
CA GLN A 374 -12.68 -15.38 -23.53
C GLN A 374 -11.81 -15.15 -22.31
N GLU A 375 -10.61 -14.59 -22.49
CA GLU A 375 -9.70 -14.27 -21.40
C GLU A 375 -10.30 -13.28 -20.41
N ILE A 376 -10.90 -12.18 -20.88
CA ILE A 376 -11.61 -11.21 -20.02
C ILE A 376 -12.77 -11.88 -19.29
N LYS A 377 -13.57 -12.69 -20.00
CA LYS A 377 -14.74 -13.35 -19.43
C LYS A 377 -14.37 -14.34 -18.32
N HIS A 378 -13.44 -15.25 -18.60
CA HIS A 378 -13.11 -16.36 -17.71
C HIS A 378 -12.11 -15.97 -16.61
N THR A 379 -11.28 -14.95 -16.83
CA THR A 379 -10.30 -14.49 -15.85
C THR A 379 -10.86 -13.42 -14.92
N ILE A 380 -11.72 -12.52 -15.41
CA ILE A 380 -12.16 -11.33 -14.66
C ILE A 380 -13.68 -11.34 -14.43
N GLN A 381 -14.49 -11.33 -15.50
CA GLN A 381 -15.94 -11.15 -15.39
C GLN A 381 -16.62 -12.24 -14.54
N ASN A 382 -16.33 -13.52 -14.83
CA ASN A 382 -16.95 -14.63 -14.13
C ASN A 382 -16.58 -14.66 -12.65
N LYS A 383 -15.32 -14.35 -12.34
CA LYS A 383 -14.80 -14.30 -10.97
C LYS A 383 -15.48 -13.22 -10.15
N LEU A 384 -15.51 -11.98 -10.65
CA LEU A 384 -16.17 -10.86 -9.98
C LEU A 384 -17.66 -11.12 -9.70
N HIS A 385 -18.34 -11.85 -10.59
CA HIS A 385 -19.75 -12.23 -10.39
C HIS A 385 -19.96 -13.43 -9.45
N ARG A 386 -18.93 -14.22 -9.16
CA ARG A 386 -18.97 -15.39 -8.27
C ARG A 386 -18.47 -15.06 -6.88
N SER A 387 -17.28 -14.49 -6.78
CA SER A 387 -16.73 -13.88 -5.57
C SER A 387 -15.58 -13.00 -6.00
N ALA A 388 -15.75 -11.68 -5.88
CA ALA A 388 -14.63 -10.77 -6.05
C ALA A 388 -13.49 -11.11 -5.07
N GLY A 389 -12.26 -10.90 -5.49
CA GLY A 389 -11.07 -11.03 -4.65
C GLY A 389 -9.97 -10.07 -5.10
N PRO A 390 -9.00 -9.74 -4.23
CA PRO A 390 -7.88 -8.86 -4.60
C PRO A 390 -7.08 -9.37 -5.81
N GLU A 391 -7.10 -10.68 -6.07
CA GLU A 391 -6.56 -11.33 -7.28
C GLU A 391 -7.15 -10.74 -8.58
N ASP A 392 -8.41 -10.32 -8.57
CA ASP A 392 -9.10 -9.78 -9.75
C ASP A 392 -8.55 -8.41 -10.14
N LEU A 393 -8.09 -7.62 -9.16
CA LEU A 393 -7.43 -6.34 -9.43
C LEU A 393 -6.09 -6.55 -10.13
N VAL A 394 -5.29 -7.51 -9.66
CA VAL A 394 -4.01 -7.89 -10.30
C VAL A 394 -4.23 -8.39 -11.72
N ALA A 395 -5.22 -9.27 -11.91
CA ALA A 395 -5.54 -9.80 -13.23
C ALA A 395 -6.01 -8.70 -14.19
N THR A 396 -6.77 -7.72 -13.69
CA THR A 396 -7.23 -6.57 -14.48
C THR A 396 -6.07 -5.63 -14.81
N GLU A 397 -5.16 -5.35 -13.87
CA GLU A 397 -3.96 -4.54 -14.12
C GLU A 397 -3.07 -5.19 -15.18
N ALA A 398 -2.77 -6.49 -15.04
CA ALA A 398 -1.98 -7.23 -16.00
C ALA A 398 -2.64 -7.27 -17.39
N MET A 399 -3.97 -7.39 -17.46
CA MET A 399 -4.71 -7.30 -18.72
C MET A 399 -4.61 -5.90 -19.33
N LEU A 400 -4.75 -4.85 -18.52
CA LEU A 400 -4.64 -3.45 -18.97
C LEU A 400 -3.24 -3.17 -19.53
N THR A 401 -2.19 -3.62 -18.85
CA THR A 401 -0.81 -3.52 -19.34
C THR A 401 -0.64 -4.25 -20.67
N ARG A 402 -1.25 -5.41 -20.83
CA ARG A 402 -1.20 -6.17 -22.10
C ARG A 402 -1.89 -5.45 -23.24
N ILE A 403 -3.12 -4.95 -23.05
CA ILE A 403 -3.88 -4.28 -24.13
C ILE A 403 -3.32 -2.89 -24.46
N THR A 404 -2.57 -2.26 -23.56
CA THR A 404 -1.93 -0.96 -23.80
C THR A 404 -0.48 -1.06 -24.26
N LYS A 405 0.10 -2.27 -24.29
CA LYS A 405 1.51 -2.49 -24.64
C LYS A 405 1.89 -1.93 -26.01
N ASN A 406 1.03 -2.10 -27.02
CA ASN A 406 1.22 -1.57 -28.36
C ASN A 406 0.10 -0.55 -28.67
N PRO A 407 0.37 0.76 -28.63
CA PRO A 407 -0.63 1.77 -28.93
C PRO A 407 -1.26 1.57 -30.32
N GLY A 408 -2.59 1.53 -30.37
CA GLY A 408 -3.36 1.34 -31.62
C GLY A 408 -3.63 -0.11 -32.02
N GLU A 409 -3.14 -1.12 -31.26
CA GLU A 409 -3.47 -2.53 -31.52
C GLU A 409 -4.96 -2.84 -31.30
N TYR A 410 -5.58 -2.18 -30.32
CA TYR A 410 -6.99 -2.33 -29.97
C TYR A 410 -7.75 -1.01 -30.17
N ASP A 411 -9.07 -1.11 -30.35
CA ASP A 411 -9.96 0.05 -30.45
C ASP A 411 -9.80 0.99 -29.25
N GLY A 412 -9.66 2.30 -29.52
CA GLY A 412 -9.42 3.30 -28.49
C GLY A 412 -10.57 3.37 -27.47
N ALA A 413 -11.82 3.21 -27.91
CA ALA A 413 -12.96 3.22 -27.00
C ALA A 413 -13.02 1.93 -26.16
N PHE A 414 -12.57 0.79 -26.66
CA PHE A 414 -12.38 -0.41 -25.83
C PHE A 414 -11.35 -0.17 -24.73
N VAL A 415 -10.17 0.35 -25.08
CA VAL A 415 -9.09 0.62 -24.11
C VAL A 415 -9.55 1.62 -23.06
N GLU A 416 -10.21 2.70 -23.46
CA GLU A 416 -10.77 3.71 -22.55
C GLU A 416 -11.80 3.09 -21.58
N GLN A 417 -12.74 2.29 -22.08
CA GLN A 417 -13.71 1.62 -21.21
C GLN A 417 -13.02 0.66 -20.22
N PHE A 418 -11.96 -0.04 -20.64
CA PHE A 418 -11.19 -0.91 -19.77
C PHE A 418 -10.42 -0.12 -18.70
N GLN A 419 -9.85 1.04 -19.04
CA GLN A 419 -9.21 1.95 -18.07
C GLN A 419 -10.21 2.47 -17.04
N ILE A 420 -11.41 2.87 -17.46
CA ILE A 420 -12.47 3.30 -16.53
C ILE A 420 -12.85 2.14 -15.60
N PHE A 421 -13.04 0.94 -16.15
CA PHE A 421 -13.33 -0.25 -15.33
C PHE A 421 -12.20 -0.54 -14.32
N TYR A 422 -10.94 -0.42 -14.74
CA TYR A 422 -9.80 -0.60 -13.85
C TYR A 422 -9.80 0.42 -12.71
N SER A 423 -10.12 1.69 -12.99
CA SER A 423 -10.27 2.73 -11.97
C SER A 423 -11.43 2.45 -11.00
N GLU A 424 -12.58 1.98 -11.50
CA GLU A 424 -13.70 1.53 -10.66
C GLU A 424 -13.28 0.38 -9.73
N LEU A 425 -12.48 -0.56 -10.24
CA LEU A 425 -11.99 -1.70 -9.47
C LEU A 425 -10.96 -1.27 -8.43
N LYS A 426 -10.03 -0.36 -8.78
CA LYS A 426 -9.10 0.25 -7.81
C LYS A 426 -9.84 0.95 -6.68
N ASP A 427 -10.89 1.70 -7.01
CA ASP A 427 -11.72 2.39 -6.02
C ASP A 427 -12.46 1.40 -5.11
N PHE A 428 -13.02 0.33 -5.69
CA PHE A 428 -13.66 -0.75 -4.95
C PHE A 428 -12.70 -1.43 -3.96
N PHE A 429 -11.44 -1.67 -4.33
CA PHE A 429 -10.47 -2.27 -3.41
C PHE A 429 -9.75 -1.25 -2.49
N ASN A 430 -10.04 0.05 -2.60
CA ASN A 430 -9.26 1.11 -1.94
C ASN A 430 -7.76 1.12 -2.32
N ALA A 431 -7.44 0.67 -3.53
CA ALA A 431 -6.08 0.52 -4.07
C ALA A 431 -5.56 1.76 -4.82
N GLY A 432 -6.29 2.89 -4.75
CA GLY A 432 -5.88 4.14 -5.38
C GLY A 432 -4.57 4.71 -4.83
N SER A 433 -3.90 5.53 -5.63
CA SER A 433 -2.78 6.36 -5.20
C SER A 433 -3.26 7.44 -4.21
N LEU A 434 -2.33 8.06 -3.49
CA LEU A 434 -2.67 9.17 -2.58
C LEU A 434 -3.44 10.29 -3.31
N PHE A 435 -3.04 10.63 -4.54
CA PHE A 435 -3.72 11.68 -5.31
C PHE A 435 -5.12 11.25 -5.75
N GLU A 436 -5.31 10.01 -6.19
CA GLU A 436 -6.63 9.48 -6.52
C GLU A 436 -7.56 9.50 -5.30
N GLN A 437 -7.05 9.12 -4.12
CA GLN A 437 -7.79 9.17 -2.87
C GLN A 437 -8.16 10.62 -2.50
N LEU A 438 -7.22 11.56 -2.61
CA LEU A 438 -7.45 12.97 -2.32
C LEU A 438 -8.44 13.63 -3.29
N GLU A 439 -8.38 13.29 -4.58
CA GLU A 439 -9.34 13.80 -5.56
C GLU A 439 -10.74 13.24 -5.28
N SER A 440 -10.85 11.97 -4.85
CA SER A 440 -12.13 11.34 -4.51
C SER A 440 -12.86 11.99 -3.33
N ILE A 441 -12.15 12.72 -2.46
CA ILE A 441 -12.73 13.39 -1.30
C ILE A 441 -13.03 14.88 -1.55
N LYS A 442 -12.60 15.44 -2.68
CA LYS A 442 -12.64 16.87 -2.96
C LYS A 442 -14.05 17.47 -2.84
N GLU A 443 -15.06 16.80 -3.40
CA GLU A 443 -16.45 17.26 -3.38
C GLU A 443 -17.06 17.34 -1.97
N SER A 444 -16.45 16.67 -1.00
CA SER A 444 -16.90 16.68 0.40
C SER A 444 -16.26 17.77 1.25
N LEU A 445 -15.20 18.41 0.75
CA LEU A 445 -14.43 19.40 1.49
C LEU A 445 -15.12 20.76 1.41
N ASN A 446 -15.05 21.52 2.51
CA ASN A 446 -15.40 22.93 2.51
C ASN A 446 -14.30 23.77 1.83
N ASP A 447 -14.57 25.07 1.62
CA ASP A 447 -13.63 25.99 0.96
C ASP A 447 -12.22 25.94 1.58
N SER A 448 -12.13 25.94 2.92
CA SER A 448 -10.86 25.83 3.64
C SER A 448 -10.13 24.51 3.38
N GLY A 449 -10.87 23.39 3.28
CA GLY A 449 -10.30 22.09 2.93
C GLY A 449 -9.85 22.02 1.48
N LEU A 450 -10.60 22.62 0.56
CA LEU A 450 -10.22 22.72 -0.86
C LEU A 450 -8.94 23.56 -1.05
N GLU A 451 -8.81 24.67 -0.32
CA GLU A 451 -7.59 25.48 -0.29
C GLU A 451 -6.39 24.70 0.27
N ALA A 452 -6.58 24.01 1.39
CA ALA A 452 -5.53 23.19 2.01
C ALA A 452 -5.08 22.05 1.08
N LEU A 453 -6.03 21.38 0.43
CA LEU A 453 -5.76 20.33 -0.56
C LEU A 453 -5.01 20.88 -1.76
N SER A 454 -5.49 21.97 -2.36
CA SER A 454 -4.85 22.61 -3.51
C SER A 454 -3.42 23.07 -3.19
N SER A 455 -3.22 23.60 -1.98
CA SER A 455 -1.89 23.99 -1.47
C SER A 455 -0.97 22.77 -1.37
N PHE A 456 -1.43 21.67 -0.78
CA PHE A 456 -0.66 20.43 -0.66
C PHE A 456 -0.33 19.80 -2.01
N VAL A 457 -1.29 19.70 -2.93
CA VAL A 457 -1.05 19.15 -4.27
C VAL A 457 0.02 19.96 -5.00
N LYS A 458 -0.06 21.29 -4.93
CA LYS A 458 0.92 22.19 -5.57
C LYS A 458 2.33 22.04 -4.97
N THR A 459 2.45 21.97 -3.65
CA THR A 459 3.76 21.82 -2.98
C THR A 459 4.35 20.44 -3.23
N LYS A 460 3.53 19.38 -3.23
CA LYS A 460 3.96 18.02 -3.57
C LYS A 460 4.45 17.91 -5.01
N GLN A 461 3.74 18.49 -5.98
CA GLN A 461 4.21 18.55 -7.37
C GLN A 461 5.52 19.31 -7.52
N SER A 462 5.69 20.39 -6.75
CA SER A 462 6.96 21.14 -6.73
C SER A 462 8.10 20.31 -6.12
N LEU A 463 7.80 19.48 -5.11
CA LEU A 463 8.77 18.57 -4.51
C LEU A 463 9.17 17.45 -5.49
N ASP A 464 8.24 16.94 -6.29
CA ASP A 464 8.51 15.86 -7.26
C ASP A 464 9.39 16.32 -8.44
N GLN A 465 9.49 17.63 -8.68
CA GLN A 465 10.30 18.22 -9.75
C GLN A 465 11.71 18.64 -9.30
N VAL A 466 12.00 18.61 -8.00
CA VAL A 466 13.23 19.15 -7.43
C VAL A 466 13.98 18.03 -6.71
N ASP A 467 15.30 17.95 -6.90
CA ASP A 467 16.13 17.02 -6.13
C ASP A 467 15.95 17.26 -4.62
N ALA A 468 15.88 16.18 -3.84
CA ALA A 468 15.54 16.16 -2.41
C ALA A 468 16.42 17.07 -1.50
N ALA A 469 17.46 17.70 -2.04
CA ALA A 469 18.34 18.65 -1.36
C ALA A 469 17.69 20.01 -1.05
N ASN A 470 16.55 20.38 -1.65
CA ASN A 470 15.90 21.66 -1.36
C ASN A 470 15.02 21.60 -0.10
N ILE A 471 15.65 21.82 1.06
CA ILE A 471 15.02 21.83 2.39
C ILE A 471 13.81 22.76 2.47
N GLN A 472 13.81 23.90 1.76
CA GLN A 472 12.69 24.85 1.81
C GLN A 472 11.42 24.26 1.16
N VAL A 473 11.57 23.54 0.04
CA VAL A 473 10.46 22.87 -0.65
C VAL A 473 9.92 21.73 0.21
N VAL A 474 10.81 20.96 0.85
CA VAL A 474 10.42 19.89 1.79
C VAL A 474 9.63 20.46 2.96
N MET A 475 10.15 21.50 3.64
CA MET A 475 9.47 22.12 4.78
C MET A 475 8.10 22.70 4.40
N LYS A 476 8.00 23.36 3.24
CA LYS A 476 6.73 23.89 2.75
C LYS A 476 5.72 22.78 2.47
N THR A 477 6.17 21.66 1.90
CA THR A 477 5.32 20.49 1.64
C THR A 477 4.83 19.86 2.95
N LEU A 478 5.72 19.66 3.93
CA LEU A 478 5.37 19.15 5.26
C LEU A 478 4.35 20.04 5.99
N GLN A 479 4.52 21.36 5.91
CA GLN A 479 3.56 22.31 6.48
C GLN A 479 2.19 22.19 5.80
N SER A 480 2.15 22.17 4.46
CA SER A 480 0.87 22.02 3.73
C SER A 480 0.19 20.67 4.02
N LEU A 481 0.95 19.58 4.13
CA LEU A 481 0.45 18.26 4.52
C LEU A 481 -0.14 18.28 5.94
N SER A 482 0.57 18.91 6.88
CA SER A 482 0.11 19.04 8.27
C SER A 482 -1.19 19.84 8.37
N SER A 483 -1.31 20.92 7.58
CA SER A 483 -2.53 21.72 7.49
C SER A 483 -3.70 20.91 6.90
N LEU A 484 -3.47 20.20 5.80
CA LEU A 484 -4.49 19.33 5.20
C LEU A 484 -4.95 18.26 6.18
N ARG A 485 -4.00 17.55 6.83
CA ARG A 485 -4.29 16.54 7.85
C ARG A 485 -5.13 17.11 9.00
N SER A 486 -4.82 18.33 9.46
CA SER A 486 -5.59 19.01 10.51
C SER A 486 -7.04 19.24 10.10
N VAL A 487 -7.28 19.70 8.86
CA VAL A 487 -8.63 19.92 8.33
C VAL A 487 -9.41 18.59 8.22
N LEU A 488 -8.77 17.55 7.69
CA LEU A 488 -9.37 16.22 7.55
C LEU A 488 -9.73 15.62 8.92
N MET A 489 -8.80 15.67 9.88
CA MET A 489 -9.02 15.18 11.24
C MET A 489 -10.16 15.91 11.95
N LYS A 490 -10.26 17.23 11.79
CA LYS A 490 -11.36 18.02 12.36
C LYS A 490 -12.73 17.58 11.86
N GLY A 491 -12.83 17.16 10.59
CA GLY A 491 -14.06 16.56 10.05
C GLY A 491 -14.44 15.25 10.75
N LEU A 492 -13.45 14.48 11.19
CA LEU A 492 -13.63 13.20 11.87
C LEU A 492 -13.88 13.34 13.39
N GLU A 493 -13.55 14.46 14.02
CA GLU A 493 -13.73 14.67 15.48
C GLU A 493 -15.19 14.51 15.95
N SER A 494 -16.16 14.75 15.08
CA SER A 494 -17.59 14.70 15.39
C SER A 494 -18.14 13.31 15.75
N GLY A 495 -17.35 12.25 15.59
CA GLY A 495 -17.82 10.88 15.81
C GLY A 495 -18.67 10.32 14.68
N LEU A 496 -18.86 9.01 14.69
CA LEU A 496 -19.92 8.38 13.91
C LEU A 496 -21.22 8.46 14.70
N ARG A 497 -22.17 9.30 14.27
CA ARG A 497 -23.50 9.35 14.88
C ARG A 497 -24.28 8.07 14.55
N ASN A 498 -25.17 7.65 15.46
CA ASN A 498 -26.00 6.47 15.25
C ASN A 498 -26.96 6.61 14.04
N ASP A 499 -27.29 7.84 13.65
CA ASP A 499 -28.13 8.20 12.50
C ASP A 499 -27.33 8.58 11.24
N ALA A 500 -26.01 8.33 11.23
CA ALA A 500 -25.16 8.66 10.09
C ALA A 500 -25.65 7.95 8.82
N THR A 501 -25.84 8.74 7.76
CA THR A 501 -26.24 8.23 6.44
C THR A 501 -25.16 7.33 5.88
N ASP A 502 -25.55 6.36 5.05
CA ASP A 502 -24.59 5.43 4.42
C ASP A 502 -23.54 6.18 3.58
N ALA A 503 -23.93 7.28 2.91
CA ALA A 503 -23.02 8.16 2.19
C ALA A 503 -22.00 8.83 3.14
N GLY A 504 -22.45 9.31 4.31
CA GLY A 504 -21.57 9.89 5.32
C GLY A 504 -20.55 8.89 5.88
N ILE A 505 -20.95 7.63 6.06
CA ILE A 505 -20.04 6.57 6.53
C ILE A 505 -19.03 6.20 5.43
N ALA A 506 -19.48 6.07 4.18
CA ALA A 506 -18.59 5.78 3.05
C ALA A 506 -17.56 6.89 2.85
N MET A 507 -17.97 8.15 3.05
CA MET A 507 -17.08 9.30 3.03
C MET A 507 -15.98 9.19 4.09
N ARG A 508 -16.35 8.81 5.33
CA ARG A 508 -15.38 8.61 6.42
C ARG A 508 -14.39 7.51 6.10
N GLN A 509 -14.80 6.44 5.41
CA GLN A 509 -13.89 5.38 4.97
C GLN A 509 -12.76 5.91 4.07
N LYS A 510 -13.03 6.94 3.26
CA LYS A 510 -12.01 7.56 2.39
C LYS A 510 -11.07 8.51 3.13
N VAL A 511 -11.54 9.14 4.20
CA VAL A 511 -10.76 10.11 4.96
C VAL A 511 -9.94 9.46 6.09
N ALA A 512 -10.49 8.46 6.79
CA ALA A 512 -9.85 7.84 7.95
C ALA A 512 -8.43 7.26 7.71
N PRO A 513 -8.09 6.76 6.50
CA PRO A 513 -6.72 6.33 6.18
C PRO A 513 -5.68 7.45 6.00
N LEU A 514 -6.11 8.68 5.70
CA LEU A 514 -5.28 9.84 5.34
C LEU A 514 -4.82 10.61 6.60
#